data_AF-A0AAV6KM40-F1
#
_entry.id   AF-A0AAV6KM40-F1
#
_cell.length_a   1.000
_cell.length_b   1.000
_cell.length_c   1.000
_cell.angle_alpha   90.00
_cell.angle_beta   90.00
_cell.angle_gamma   90.00
#
_symmetry.space_group_name_H-M   'P 1'
#
loop_
_entity.id
_entity.type
_entity.pdbx_description
1 polymer ?
#
loop_
_entity_poly.entity_id
_entity_poly.type
_entity_poly.pdbx_seq_one_letter_code
_entity_poly.pdbx_strand_id
1 'polypeptide(L)'
;MASKYNVEYIAGGATKNSIRVAQWMLQIPGATSYIGCIGKDKFGEVMKKHSKLAGVNVHYCEDESEPTGTCAVCVVGGERSLVANLSAANCYKSEHLKRPENWALVEKAKYYYIAGFFLTVSPESIQPVAEHAAANNKFFKDAQVKALPYMDFVFGTETEARIFSRVHGWEGADPVVVADDGKIKLFPVILLPKEKLVDTNGEGDAFVGGFLSRSVGSREIH
;
A
#
# COMPACT_ATOMS: atom_id res chain seq x y z
N MET A 1 -3.09 23.34 21.26
CA MET A 1 -3.78 23.89 20.07
C MET A 1 -4.78 22.92 19.43
N ALA A 2 -4.76 21.60 19.71
CA ALA A 2 -5.74 20.65 19.14
C ALA A 2 -7.17 20.73 19.72
N SER A 3 -7.39 21.41 20.85
CA SER A 3 -8.70 21.50 21.51
C SER A 3 -9.76 22.35 20.78
N LYS A 4 -9.41 22.96 19.64
CA LYS A 4 -10.33 23.78 18.82
C LYS A 4 -11.01 23.01 17.68
N TYR A 5 -10.60 21.76 17.42
CA TYR A 5 -11.09 20.99 16.28
C TYR A 5 -11.60 19.62 16.75
N ASN A 6 -12.68 19.13 16.13
CA ASN A 6 -13.13 17.76 16.33
C ASN A 6 -12.15 16.84 15.58
N VAL A 7 -11.30 16.13 16.31
CA VAL A 7 -10.26 15.26 15.73
C VAL A 7 -10.72 13.82 15.81
N GLU A 8 -10.72 13.14 14.67
CA GLU A 8 -10.97 11.70 14.57
C GLU A 8 -9.66 10.93 14.44
N TYR A 9 -9.58 9.77 15.09
CA TYR A 9 -8.42 8.88 15.02
C TYR A 9 -8.80 7.61 14.27
N ILE A 10 -8.23 7.45 13.07
CA ILE A 10 -8.54 6.35 12.17
C ILE A 10 -7.25 5.61 11.82
N ALA A 11 -7.29 4.28 11.84
CA ALA A 11 -6.16 3.45 11.45
C ALA A 11 -5.90 3.59 9.93
N GLY A 12 -4.78 4.21 9.54
CA GLY A 12 -4.42 4.49 8.14
C GLY A 12 -3.14 3.83 7.62
N GLY A 13 -2.56 4.38 6.55
CA GLY A 13 -1.36 3.87 5.90
C GLY A 13 -1.67 3.13 4.60
N ALA A 14 -1.07 3.57 3.49
CA ALA A 14 -1.46 3.21 2.13
C ALA A 14 -1.59 1.69 1.89
N THR A 15 -0.48 0.95 2.01
CA THR A 15 -0.49 -0.51 1.84
C THR A 15 -1.49 -1.21 2.75
N LYS A 16 -1.60 -0.76 4.01
CA LYS A 16 -2.49 -1.36 4.99
C LYS A 16 -3.96 -1.12 4.64
N ASN A 17 -4.30 0.05 4.14
CA ASN A 17 -5.63 0.37 3.65
C ASN A 17 -6.01 -0.53 2.46
N SER A 18 -5.13 -0.64 1.45
CA SER A 18 -5.38 -1.48 0.28
C SER A 18 -5.58 -2.94 0.65
N ILE A 19 -4.75 -3.47 1.57
CA ILE A 19 -4.87 -4.85 2.05
C ILE A 19 -6.15 -5.07 2.86
N ARG A 20 -6.58 -4.11 3.69
CA ARG A 20 -7.87 -4.19 4.40
C ARG A 20 -9.05 -4.23 3.44
N VAL A 21 -9.01 -3.42 2.37
CA VAL A 21 -10.06 -3.44 1.33
C VAL A 21 -10.04 -4.76 0.57
N ALA A 22 -8.86 -5.26 0.19
CA ALA A 22 -8.74 -6.56 -0.47
C ALA A 22 -9.30 -7.70 0.41
N GLN A 23 -8.93 -7.72 1.70
CA GLN A 23 -9.43 -8.68 2.68
C GLN A 23 -10.96 -8.62 2.85
N TRP A 24 -11.50 -7.40 2.89
CA TRP A 24 -12.94 -7.17 2.93
C TRP A 24 -13.62 -7.66 1.65
N MET A 25 -13.07 -7.42 0.47
CA MET A 25 -13.70 -7.90 -0.77
C MET A 25 -13.58 -9.41 -0.97
N LEU A 26 -12.50 -10.02 -0.51
CA LEU A 26 -12.27 -11.47 -0.62
C LEU A 26 -13.22 -12.28 0.26
N GLN A 27 -13.63 -11.76 1.41
CA GLN A 27 -14.50 -12.45 2.39
C GLN A 27 -13.98 -13.85 2.81
N ILE A 28 -12.67 -14.09 2.68
CA ILE A 28 -11.99 -15.33 3.09
C ILE A 28 -11.07 -15.02 4.27
N PRO A 29 -11.35 -15.53 5.49
CA PRO A 29 -10.52 -15.24 6.67
C PRO A 29 -9.03 -15.55 6.44
N GLY A 30 -8.14 -14.61 6.75
CA GLY A 30 -6.70 -14.78 6.63
C GLY A 30 -6.16 -14.90 5.20
N ALA A 31 -6.94 -14.51 4.19
CA ALA A 31 -6.50 -14.50 2.79
C ALA A 31 -5.38 -13.50 2.51
N THR A 32 -5.27 -12.47 3.33
CA THR A 32 -4.24 -11.44 3.21
C THR A 32 -3.32 -11.40 4.42
N SER A 33 -2.06 -11.04 4.20
CA SER A 33 -1.10 -10.77 5.27
C SER A 33 -0.50 -9.38 5.10
N TYR A 34 -0.13 -8.75 6.20
CA TYR A 34 0.49 -7.43 6.22
C TYR A 34 1.69 -7.40 7.17
N ILE A 35 2.81 -6.87 6.68
CA ILE A 35 4.05 -6.67 7.45
C ILE A 35 4.38 -5.17 7.46
N GLY A 36 4.74 -4.64 8.63
CA GLY A 36 5.14 -3.25 8.82
C GLY A 36 5.70 -3.01 10.22
N CYS A 37 6.04 -1.76 10.57
CA CYS A 37 6.53 -1.39 11.89
C CYS A 37 5.56 -0.46 12.63
N ILE A 38 5.44 -0.63 13.94
CA ILE A 38 4.68 0.24 14.86
C ILE A 38 5.47 0.43 16.15
N GLY A 39 5.15 1.47 16.93
CA GLY A 39 5.69 1.64 18.27
C GLY A 39 4.95 0.78 19.29
N LYS A 40 5.58 0.51 20.43
CA LYS A 40 4.91 -0.11 21.60
C LYS A 40 4.04 0.89 22.35
N ASP A 41 2.97 1.36 21.71
CA ASP A 41 2.07 2.38 22.25
C ASP A 41 0.59 2.12 21.92
N LYS A 42 -0.28 3.00 22.42
CA LYS A 42 -1.74 2.90 22.21
C LYS A 42 -2.11 2.95 20.73
N PHE A 43 -1.39 3.69 19.90
CA PHE A 43 -1.67 3.75 18.46
C PHE A 43 -1.28 2.44 17.77
N GLY A 44 -0.16 1.83 18.16
CA GLY A 44 0.24 0.49 17.69
C GLY A 44 -0.80 -0.57 18.04
N GLU A 45 -1.33 -0.54 19.26
CA GLU A 45 -2.40 -1.44 19.69
C GLU A 45 -3.70 -1.23 18.92
N VAL A 46 -4.09 0.02 18.66
CA VAL A 46 -5.23 0.37 17.79
C VAL A 46 -4.99 -0.18 16.37
N MET A 47 -3.80 0.00 15.80
CA MET A 47 -3.45 -0.51 14.47
C MET A 47 -3.57 -2.03 14.40
N LYS A 48 -3.00 -2.77 15.37
CA LYS A 48 -3.14 -4.23 15.48
C LYS A 48 -4.60 -4.65 15.58
N LYS A 49 -5.35 -4.04 16.48
CA LYS A 49 -6.76 -4.37 16.74
C LYS A 49 -7.61 -4.20 15.47
N HIS A 50 -7.51 -3.05 14.80
CA HIS A 50 -8.33 -2.78 13.60
C HIS A 50 -7.97 -3.66 12.41
N SER A 51 -6.69 -4.00 12.23
CA SER A 51 -6.29 -4.91 11.16
C SER A 51 -6.77 -6.34 11.41
N LYS A 52 -6.68 -6.82 12.67
CA LYS A 52 -7.23 -8.13 13.06
C LYS A 52 -8.75 -8.18 12.93
N LEU A 53 -9.46 -7.13 13.34
CA LEU A 53 -10.92 -7.01 13.15
C LEU A 53 -11.31 -7.02 11.68
N ALA A 54 -10.45 -6.50 10.80
CA ALA A 54 -10.64 -6.57 9.35
C ALA A 54 -10.28 -7.95 8.76
N GLY A 55 -9.84 -8.92 9.56
CA GLY A 55 -9.47 -10.27 9.11
C GLY A 55 -8.09 -10.39 8.47
N VAL A 56 -7.25 -9.34 8.55
CA VAL A 56 -5.90 -9.32 7.98
C VAL A 56 -4.93 -10.03 8.93
N ASN A 57 -4.11 -10.94 8.40
CA ASN A 57 -3.03 -11.57 9.16
C ASN A 57 -1.85 -10.59 9.32
N VAL A 58 -1.77 -9.89 10.44
CA VAL A 58 -0.75 -8.86 10.68
C VAL A 58 0.46 -9.38 11.44
N HIS A 59 1.64 -9.03 10.93
CA HIS A 59 2.93 -9.33 11.52
C HIS A 59 3.72 -8.02 11.63
N TYR A 60 3.53 -7.33 12.75
CA TYR A 60 4.19 -6.06 13.01
C TYR A 60 5.55 -6.26 13.67
N CYS A 61 6.57 -5.56 13.18
CA CYS A 61 7.75 -5.24 13.97
C CYS A 61 7.34 -4.19 15.01
N GLU A 62 7.69 -4.40 16.27
CA GLU A 62 7.44 -3.43 17.33
C GLU A 62 8.73 -2.73 17.69
N ASP A 63 8.78 -1.42 17.46
CA ASP A 63 9.88 -0.57 17.88
C ASP A 63 9.66 -0.12 19.34
N GLU A 64 10.72 -0.22 20.15
CA GLU A 64 10.67 0.14 21.56
C GLU A 64 11.06 1.61 21.82
N SER A 65 11.72 2.26 20.85
CA SER A 65 12.26 3.61 20.97
C SER A 65 11.35 4.68 20.40
N GLU A 66 10.69 4.39 19.28
CA GLU A 66 9.92 5.37 18.51
C GLU A 66 8.41 5.12 18.63
N PRO A 67 7.58 6.18 18.70
CA PRO A 67 6.13 6.03 18.69
C PRO A 67 5.61 5.53 17.33
N THR A 68 4.39 5.01 17.32
CA THR A 68 3.70 4.64 16.09
C THR A 68 3.50 5.86 15.20
N GLY A 69 3.84 5.72 13.92
CA GLY A 69 3.67 6.77 12.93
C GLY A 69 2.24 7.28 12.83
N THR A 70 2.11 8.57 12.54
CA THR A 70 0.81 9.26 12.41
C THR A 70 0.77 10.04 11.10
N CYS A 71 -0.44 10.28 10.57
CA CYS A 71 -0.65 11.15 9.43
C CYS A 71 -1.74 12.15 9.77
N ALA A 72 -1.41 13.44 9.79
CA ALA A 72 -2.40 14.48 9.90
C ALA A 72 -3.11 14.62 8.54
N VAL A 73 -4.43 14.44 8.55
CA VAL A 73 -5.29 14.61 7.37
C VAL A 73 -6.10 15.88 7.57
N CYS A 74 -5.69 16.95 6.89
CA CYS A 74 -6.38 18.23 6.94
C CYS A 74 -7.42 18.29 5.82
N VAL A 75 -8.70 18.44 6.19
CA VAL A 75 -9.83 18.48 5.25
C VAL A 75 -10.36 19.91 5.12
N VAL A 76 -10.37 20.47 3.91
CA VAL A 76 -10.92 21.80 3.62
C VAL A 76 -11.72 21.74 2.32
N GLY A 77 -13.03 21.99 2.38
CA GLY A 77 -13.87 22.05 1.18
C GLY A 77 -13.93 20.75 0.35
N GLY A 78 -13.70 19.59 0.99
CA GLY A 78 -13.63 18.28 0.32
C GLY A 78 -12.23 17.87 -0.13
N GLU A 79 -11.27 18.81 -0.17
CA GLU A 79 -9.87 18.56 -0.47
C GLU A 79 -9.10 18.09 0.77
N ARG A 80 -8.02 17.34 0.54
CA ARG A 80 -7.18 16.75 1.61
C ARG A 80 -5.72 17.15 1.45
N SER A 81 -5.10 17.55 2.55
CA SER A 81 -3.65 17.67 2.69
C SER A 81 -3.15 16.70 3.74
N LEU A 82 -2.17 15.88 3.39
CA LEU A 82 -1.62 14.83 4.25
C LEU A 82 -0.22 15.22 4.73
N VAL A 83 0.02 15.10 6.03
CA VAL A 83 1.35 15.30 6.63
C VAL A 83 1.70 14.05 7.44
N ALA A 84 2.56 13.21 6.87
CA ALA A 84 2.98 11.96 7.47
C ALA A 84 4.21 12.14 8.36
N ASN A 85 4.10 11.71 9.62
CA ASN A 85 5.22 11.46 10.52
C ASN A 85 5.41 9.95 10.66
N LEU A 86 6.40 9.40 9.96
CA LEU A 86 6.59 7.94 9.89
C LEU A 86 6.99 7.33 11.24
N SER A 87 7.84 8.01 12.01
CA SER A 87 8.37 7.55 13.31
C SER A 87 8.74 6.05 13.29
N ALA A 88 8.15 5.19 14.12
CA ALA A 88 8.47 3.75 14.15
C ALA A 88 8.38 3.05 12.78
N ALA A 89 7.51 3.51 11.87
CA ALA A 89 7.44 2.98 10.51
C ALA A 89 8.77 3.14 9.76
N ASN A 90 9.50 4.23 10.00
CA ASN A 90 10.81 4.50 9.41
C ASN A 90 11.95 3.65 10.01
N CYS A 91 11.67 2.96 11.13
CA CYS A 91 12.61 2.11 11.84
C CYS A 91 12.43 0.62 11.50
N TYR A 92 11.69 0.30 10.42
CA TYR A 92 11.49 -1.09 10.01
C TYR A 92 12.82 -1.77 9.65
N LYS A 93 13.06 -2.94 10.26
CA LYS A 93 14.30 -3.72 10.13
C LYS A 93 14.10 -4.91 9.20
N SER A 94 14.97 -5.07 8.19
CA SER A 94 14.84 -6.16 7.21
C SER A 94 14.93 -7.55 7.85
N GLU A 95 15.62 -7.65 8.98
CA GLU A 95 15.76 -8.85 9.79
C GLU A 95 14.40 -9.37 10.26
N HIS A 96 13.43 -8.47 10.52
CA HIS A 96 12.07 -8.86 10.85
C HIS A 96 11.41 -9.61 9.69
N LEU A 97 11.58 -9.16 8.44
CA LEU A 97 11.04 -9.84 7.26
C LEU A 97 11.66 -11.24 7.09
N LYS A 98 12.98 -11.34 7.32
CA LYS A 98 13.77 -12.55 7.09
C LYS A 98 13.57 -13.63 8.17
N ARG A 99 12.83 -13.36 9.25
CA ARG A 99 12.51 -14.39 10.25
C ARG A 99 11.69 -15.51 9.59
N PRO A 100 11.93 -16.79 9.92
CA PRO A 100 11.25 -17.92 9.26
C PRO A 100 9.72 -17.79 9.23
N GLU A 101 9.11 -17.36 10.34
CA GLU A 101 7.65 -17.20 10.44
C GLU A 101 7.07 -16.09 9.56
N ASN A 102 7.86 -15.06 9.26
CA ASN A 102 7.46 -13.95 8.40
C ASN A 102 7.80 -14.24 6.94
N TRP A 103 8.95 -14.85 6.68
CA TRP A 103 9.35 -15.29 5.34
C TRP A 103 8.42 -16.37 4.80
N ALA A 104 7.88 -17.25 5.66
CA ALA A 104 6.85 -18.22 5.27
C ALA A 104 5.59 -17.55 4.67
N LEU A 105 5.27 -16.31 5.06
CA LEU A 105 4.19 -15.54 4.43
C LEU A 105 4.56 -15.11 3.01
N VAL A 106 5.82 -14.71 2.80
CA VAL A 106 6.37 -14.40 1.48
C VAL A 106 6.31 -15.65 0.60
N GLU A 107 6.78 -16.79 1.11
CA GLU A 107 6.76 -18.07 0.38
C GLU A 107 5.34 -18.55 0.06
N LYS A 108 4.37 -18.32 0.95
CA LYS A 108 2.96 -18.69 0.73
C LYS A 108 2.21 -17.74 -0.20
N ALA A 109 2.55 -16.45 -0.20
CA ALA A 109 1.84 -15.44 -0.98
C ALA A 109 1.98 -15.68 -2.49
N LYS A 110 0.93 -15.39 -3.25
CA LYS A 110 0.94 -15.42 -4.73
C LYS A 110 1.08 -14.02 -5.36
N TYR A 111 0.71 -13.00 -4.59
CA TYR A 111 0.69 -11.60 -5.00
C TYR A 111 1.36 -10.76 -3.92
N TYR A 112 2.22 -9.84 -4.32
CA TYR A 112 2.87 -8.87 -3.45
C TYR A 112 2.45 -7.45 -3.83
N TYR A 113 2.19 -6.62 -2.83
CA TYR A 113 1.93 -5.20 -3.02
C TYR A 113 2.76 -4.38 -2.04
N ILE A 114 3.63 -3.53 -2.59
CA ILE A 114 4.47 -2.60 -1.84
C ILE A 114 4.15 -1.19 -2.37
N ALA A 115 3.78 -0.28 -1.46
CA ALA A 115 3.53 1.11 -1.83
C ALA A 115 4.84 1.89 -1.90
N GLY A 116 4.89 2.91 -2.78
CA GLY A 116 6.07 3.76 -2.97
C GLY A 116 6.61 4.42 -1.69
N PHE A 117 5.77 4.62 -0.66
CA PHE A 117 6.21 5.13 0.64
C PHE A 117 7.20 4.19 1.35
N PHE A 118 7.17 2.89 1.09
CA PHE A 118 8.08 1.95 1.73
C PHE A 118 9.49 1.96 1.11
N LEU A 119 9.63 2.58 -0.07
CA LEU A 119 10.92 2.74 -0.75
C LEU A 119 11.89 3.60 0.06
N THR A 120 11.39 4.57 0.83
CA THR A 120 12.23 5.43 1.68
C THR A 120 12.52 4.80 3.03
N VAL A 121 11.86 3.69 3.36
CA VAL A 121 11.94 3.03 4.67
C VAL A 121 12.89 1.84 4.62
N SER A 122 12.67 0.89 3.70
CA SER A 122 13.44 -0.36 3.69
C SER A 122 13.57 -0.96 2.28
N PRO A 123 14.37 -0.33 1.39
CA PRO A 123 14.76 -0.94 0.10
C PRO A 123 15.31 -2.37 0.25
N GLU A 124 16.04 -2.61 1.34
CA GLU A 124 16.64 -3.90 1.66
C GLU A 124 15.62 -5.03 1.90
N SER A 125 14.38 -4.68 2.22
CA SER A 125 13.28 -5.63 2.35
C SER A 125 12.57 -5.89 1.02
N ILE A 126 12.62 -4.93 0.09
CA ILE A 126 11.92 -5.01 -1.19
C ILE A 126 12.66 -5.97 -2.13
N GLN A 127 13.98 -5.80 -2.25
CA GLN A 127 14.79 -6.58 -3.20
C GLN A 127 14.64 -8.10 -3.01
N PRO A 128 14.73 -8.68 -1.79
CA PRO A 128 14.56 -10.12 -1.61
C PRO A 128 13.16 -10.61 -1.97
N VAL A 129 12.11 -9.80 -1.74
CA VAL A 129 10.74 -10.17 -2.11
C VAL A 129 10.57 -10.15 -3.63
N ALA A 130 11.15 -9.16 -4.30
CA ALA A 130 11.14 -9.06 -5.76
C ALA A 130 11.86 -10.25 -6.41
N GLU A 131 13.07 -10.59 -5.92
CA GLU A 131 13.84 -11.75 -6.38
C GLU A 131 13.09 -13.06 -6.14
N HIS A 132 12.49 -13.24 -4.95
CA HIS A 132 11.66 -14.40 -4.65
C HIS A 132 10.46 -14.50 -5.58
N ALA A 133 9.80 -13.38 -5.86
CA ALA A 133 8.65 -13.36 -6.73
C ALA A 133 9.01 -13.77 -8.16
N ALA A 134 10.07 -13.20 -8.72
CA ALA A 134 10.57 -13.51 -10.04
C ALA A 134 11.03 -14.97 -10.17
N ALA A 135 11.75 -15.50 -9.18
CA ALA A 135 12.22 -16.88 -9.18
C ALA A 135 11.09 -17.92 -9.10
N ASN A 136 9.90 -17.53 -8.63
CA ASN A 136 8.79 -18.45 -8.36
C ASN A 136 7.53 -18.14 -9.19
N ASN A 137 7.65 -17.36 -10.27
CA ASN A 137 6.53 -16.93 -11.12
C ASN A 137 5.35 -16.35 -10.32
N LYS A 138 5.66 -15.48 -9.37
CA LYS A 138 4.66 -14.80 -8.53
C LYS A 138 4.54 -13.34 -8.93
N PHE A 139 3.35 -12.81 -8.72
CA PHE A 139 3.02 -11.45 -9.08
C PHE A 139 3.62 -10.44 -8.08
N PHE A 140 4.38 -9.47 -8.57
CA PHE A 140 5.04 -8.45 -7.77
C PHE A 140 4.71 -7.04 -8.27
N LYS A 141 4.40 -6.15 -7.32
CA LYS A 141 4.06 -4.75 -7.61
C LYS A 141 4.75 -3.84 -6.60
N ASP A 142 5.44 -2.83 -7.12
CA ASP A 142 6.22 -1.86 -6.35
C ASP A 142 6.41 -0.54 -7.15
N ALA A 143 7.22 0.41 -6.66
CA ALA A 143 7.55 1.66 -7.37
C ALA A 143 9.07 1.99 -7.43
N GLN A 144 9.97 1.08 -7.03
CA GLN A 144 11.43 1.31 -7.06
C GLN A 144 12.06 1.01 -8.43
N VAL A 145 12.94 1.90 -8.92
CA VAL A 145 13.63 1.73 -10.23
C VAL A 145 14.40 0.41 -10.36
N LYS A 146 15.11 -0.02 -9.30
CA LYS A 146 15.82 -1.30 -9.28
C LYS A 146 14.90 -2.51 -9.22
N ALA A 147 13.70 -2.31 -8.69
CA ALA A 147 12.68 -3.34 -8.62
C ALA A 147 11.80 -3.35 -9.89
N LEU A 148 11.81 -2.30 -10.73
CA LEU A 148 11.00 -2.18 -11.95
C LEU A 148 11.11 -3.42 -12.85
N PRO A 149 12.29 -4.04 -13.06
CA PRO A 149 12.38 -5.24 -13.89
C PRO A 149 11.58 -6.43 -13.37
N TYR A 150 11.20 -6.41 -12.09
CA TYR A 150 10.44 -7.47 -11.43
C TYR A 150 8.96 -7.12 -11.24
N MET A 151 8.52 -5.92 -11.64
CA MET A 151 7.14 -5.48 -11.42
C MET A 151 6.23 -5.86 -12.58
N ASP A 152 5.11 -6.48 -12.27
CA ASP A 152 4.05 -6.75 -13.24
C ASP A 152 3.19 -5.51 -13.49
N PHE A 153 2.95 -4.68 -12.47
CA PHE A 153 2.11 -3.48 -12.57
C PHE A 153 2.64 -2.33 -11.72
N VAL A 154 2.54 -1.11 -12.23
CA VAL A 154 2.81 0.14 -11.48
C VAL A 154 1.52 0.96 -11.42
N PHE A 155 1.19 1.46 -10.24
CA PHE A 155 -0.01 2.27 -10.02
C PHE A 155 0.40 3.64 -9.50
N GLY A 156 -0.12 4.68 -10.11
CA GLY A 156 0.10 6.06 -9.70
C GLY A 156 -1.00 6.95 -10.25
N THR A 157 -1.21 8.06 -9.57
CA THR A 157 -2.01 9.18 -10.06
C THR A 157 -1.34 9.81 -11.28
N GLU A 158 -2.10 10.62 -12.02
CA GLU A 158 -1.58 11.37 -13.16
C GLU A 158 -0.37 12.24 -12.79
N THR A 159 -0.42 12.91 -11.63
CA THR A 159 0.68 13.73 -11.13
C THR A 159 1.93 12.90 -10.87
N GLU A 160 1.79 11.72 -10.23
CA GLU A 160 2.91 10.82 -9.95
C GLU A 160 3.53 10.28 -11.24
N ALA A 161 2.71 9.87 -12.21
CA ALA A 161 3.17 9.42 -13.52
C ALA A 161 3.92 10.52 -14.28
N ARG A 162 3.40 11.75 -14.28
CA ARG A 162 4.05 12.91 -14.91
C ARG A 162 5.41 13.22 -14.26
N ILE A 163 5.50 13.19 -12.93
CA ILE A 163 6.76 13.42 -12.21
C ILE A 163 7.76 12.30 -12.51
N PHE A 164 7.30 11.04 -12.47
CA PHE A 164 8.14 9.88 -12.79
C PHE A 164 8.73 9.97 -14.20
N SER A 165 7.89 10.29 -15.20
CA SER A 165 8.33 10.49 -16.60
C SER A 165 9.39 11.58 -16.72
N ARG A 166 9.19 12.74 -16.05
CA ARG A 166 10.15 13.85 -16.06
C ARG A 166 11.50 13.46 -15.45
N VAL A 167 11.50 12.78 -14.30
CA VAL A 167 12.74 12.38 -13.60
C VAL A 167 13.57 11.41 -14.44
N HIS A 168 12.93 10.58 -15.26
CA HIS A 168 13.60 9.60 -16.13
C HIS A 168 13.88 10.11 -17.54
N GLY A 169 13.58 11.39 -17.83
CA GLY A 169 13.79 11.99 -19.15
C GLY A 169 12.89 11.36 -20.23
N TRP A 170 11.75 10.78 -19.85
CA TRP A 170 10.79 10.20 -20.79
C TRP A 170 9.87 11.31 -21.32
N GLU A 171 9.94 11.56 -22.63
CA GLU A 171 9.12 12.55 -23.32
C GLU A 171 7.72 11.98 -23.61
N GLY A 172 6.73 12.33 -22.79
CA GLY A 172 5.31 12.00 -23.05
C GLY A 172 4.44 12.25 -21.82
N ALA A 173 3.36 13.03 -21.97
CA ALA A 173 2.45 13.36 -20.88
C ALA A 173 1.01 13.23 -21.35
N ASP A 174 0.36 12.10 -21.00
CA ASP A 174 -1.10 11.86 -21.09
C ASP A 174 -1.49 10.63 -20.19
N PRO A 175 -2.78 10.41 -19.86
CA PRO A 175 -3.24 9.93 -18.53
C PRO A 175 -3.07 8.42 -18.26
N VAL A 176 -3.28 8.05 -16.98
CA VAL A 176 -3.07 6.73 -16.33
C VAL A 176 -2.93 5.54 -17.28
N VAL A 177 -1.69 5.08 -17.38
CA VAL A 177 -1.23 3.98 -18.21
C VAL A 177 -1.03 2.75 -17.33
N VAL A 178 -1.73 1.66 -17.61
CA VAL A 178 -1.26 0.34 -17.19
C VAL A 178 -0.23 -0.09 -18.23
N ALA A 179 1.04 -0.16 -17.83
CA ALA A 179 2.08 -0.78 -18.63
C ALA A 179 2.12 -2.27 -18.28
N ASP A 180 1.75 -3.12 -19.23
CA ASP A 180 1.79 -4.59 -19.15
C ASP A 180 2.65 -5.10 -20.30
N ASP A 181 3.80 -5.72 -20.00
CA ASP A 181 4.78 -6.21 -21.00
C ASP A 181 5.15 -5.15 -22.07
N GLY A 182 5.39 -3.91 -21.63
CA GLY A 182 5.71 -2.79 -22.52
C GLY A 182 4.54 -2.23 -23.33
N LYS A 183 3.31 -2.69 -23.12
CA LYS A 183 2.09 -2.20 -23.78
C LYS A 183 1.26 -1.32 -22.84
N ILE A 184 0.77 -0.21 -23.36
CA ILE A 184 -0.10 0.73 -22.65
C ILE A 184 -1.56 0.30 -22.80
N LYS A 185 -2.23 -0.06 -21.69
CA LYS A 185 -3.68 -0.24 -21.62
C LYS A 185 -4.32 0.92 -20.85
N LEU A 186 -5.37 1.52 -21.41
CA LEU A 186 -6.17 2.58 -20.80
C LEU A 186 -7.52 2.01 -20.35
N PHE A 187 -7.87 2.18 -19.07
CA PHE A 187 -9.17 1.76 -18.53
C PHE A 187 -10.03 3.00 -18.23
N PRO A 188 -11.23 3.13 -18.81
CA PRO A 188 -12.09 4.28 -18.54
C PRO A 188 -12.59 4.29 -17.09
N VAL A 189 -12.44 5.43 -16.42
CA VAL A 189 -12.95 5.63 -15.06
C VAL A 189 -14.46 5.86 -15.12
N ILE A 190 -15.23 4.99 -14.45
CA ILE A 190 -16.66 5.22 -14.25
C ILE A 190 -16.82 6.30 -13.18
N LEU A 191 -17.25 7.49 -13.59
CA LEU A 191 -17.47 8.60 -12.67
C LEU A 191 -18.67 8.33 -11.77
N LEU A 192 -18.49 8.52 -10.46
CA LEU A 192 -19.59 8.53 -9.50
C LEU A 192 -20.25 9.93 -9.45
N PRO A 193 -21.58 10.02 -9.29
CA PRO A 193 -22.25 11.30 -9.02
C PRO A 193 -21.65 11.98 -7.78
N LYS A 194 -21.47 13.31 -7.84
CA LYS A 194 -20.81 14.09 -6.76
C LYS A 194 -21.50 13.93 -5.41
N GLU A 195 -22.81 13.68 -5.42
CA GLU A 195 -23.65 13.53 -4.23
C GLU A 195 -23.37 12.22 -3.47
N LYS A 196 -22.67 11.26 -4.11
CA LYS A 196 -22.25 10.00 -3.48
C LYS A 196 -20.81 10.03 -2.96
N LEU A 197 -20.07 11.12 -3.20
CA LEU A 197 -18.70 11.30 -2.73
C LEU A 197 -18.74 11.85 -1.30
N VAL A 198 -18.57 10.96 -0.32
CA VAL A 198 -18.56 11.32 1.11
C VAL A 198 -17.15 11.69 1.57
N ASP A 199 -16.14 10.92 1.15
CA ASP A 199 -14.74 11.08 1.56
C ASP A 199 -13.80 10.52 0.47
N THR A 200 -12.86 11.33 -0.05
CA THR A 200 -11.87 10.89 -1.05
C THR A 200 -10.56 10.35 -0.44
N ASN A 201 -10.46 10.27 0.90
CA ASN A 201 -9.26 9.78 1.58
C ASN A 201 -9.06 8.29 1.27
N GLY A 202 -7.88 7.95 0.73
CA GLY A 202 -7.56 6.56 0.44
C GLY A 202 -8.32 5.97 -0.76
N GLU A 203 -8.88 6.78 -1.65
CA GLU A 203 -9.51 6.29 -2.90
C GLU A 203 -8.53 5.44 -3.73
N GLY A 204 -7.27 5.87 -3.85
CA GLY A 204 -6.23 5.09 -4.51
C GLY A 204 -5.96 3.75 -3.80
N ASP A 205 -5.95 3.73 -2.47
CA ASP A 205 -5.78 2.51 -1.68
C ASP A 205 -6.96 1.55 -1.90
N ALA A 206 -8.18 2.08 -1.92
CA ALA A 206 -9.40 1.31 -2.16
C ALA A 206 -9.43 0.72 -3.59
N PHE A 207 -9.02 1.51 -4.59
CA PHE A 207 -8.87 1.02 -5.97
C PHE A 207 -7.88 -0.15 -6.04
N VAL A 208 -6.70 0.00 -5.42
CA VAL A 208 -5.70 -1.08 -5.38
C VAL A 208 -6.24 -2.30 -4.63
N GLY A 209 -6.92 -2.12 -3.51
CA GLY A 209 -7.54 -3.23 -2.77
C GLY A 209 -8.57 -3.97 -3.61
N GLY A 210 -9.41 -3.24 -4.36
CA GLY A 210 -10.36 -3.82 -5.29
C GLY A 210 -9.69 -4.61 -6.41
N PHE A 211 -8.65 -4.06 -7.03
CA PHE A 211 -7.83 -4.74 -8.03
C PHE A 211 -7.25 -6.06 -7.48
N LEU A 212 -6.57 -6.01 -6.33
CA LEU A 212 -5.95 -7.18 -5.70
C LEU A 212 -6.97 -8.28 -5.39
N SER A 213 -8.17 -7.91 -4.91
CA SER A 213 -9.23 -8.88 -4.62
C SER A 213 -9.70 -9.65 -5.86
N ARG A 214 -9.72 -8.99 -7.02
CA ARG A 214 -10.09 -9.61 -8.30
C ARG A 214 -8.99 -10.49 -8.85
N SER A 215 -7.72 -10.06 -8.75
CA SER A 215 -6.56 -10.86 -9.15
C SER A 215 -6.50 -12.20 -8.41
N VAL A 216 -6.80 -12.21 -7.10
CA VAL A 216 -6.82 -13.44 -6.28
C VAL A 216 -8.04 -14.32 -6.59
N GLY A 217 -9.20 -13.73 -6.91
CA GLY A 217 -10.48 -14.41 -7.09
C GLY A 217 -10.71 -15.11 -8.43
N SER A 218 -9.67 -15.32 -9.25
CA SER A 218 -9.73 -16.05 -10.53
C SER A 218 -10.65 -15.45 -11.60
N ARG A 219 -10.97 -14.15 -11.53
CA ARG A 219 -11.53 -13.43 -12.69
C ARG A 219 -10.36 -12.77 -13.40
N GLU A 220 -9.94 -13.37 -14.51
CA GLU A 220 -8.89 -12.82 -15.34
C GLU A 220 -9.17 -11.34 -15.67
N ILE A 221 -8.15 -10.52 -15.47
CA ILE A 221 -8.15 -9.09 -15.80
C ILE A 221 -7.53 -9.01 -17.20
N HIS A 222 -8.26 -9.47 -18.23
CA HIS A 222 -7.80 -9.39 -19.63
C HIS A 222 -8.30 -8.12 -20.30
#